data_AF-D5SW14-F1
#
_entry.id   AF-D5SW14-F1
#
_cell.length_a   1.000
_cell.length_b   1.000
_cell.length_c   1.000
_cell.angle_alpha   90.00
_cell.angle_beta   90.00
_cell.angle_gamma   90.00
#
_symmetry.space_group_name_H-M   'P 1'
#
loop_
_entity.id
_entity.type
_entity.pdbx_description
1 polymer ?
#
loop_
_entity_poly.entity_id
_entity_poly.type
_entity_poly.pdbx_seq_one_letter_code
_entity_poly.pdbx_strand_id
1 'polypeptide(L)'
;MAESIWNPCQFFPDGFSETPNVHDNFVYALAAHLEHRVLILHTQYRDGAGPYDLIDLRFAGLVAYFFDDVAAPSILLDVQRVDAEWVVEHWGNLFLARKNYGWLTIQFTDLADLSKQLTEQGVIGYLVMGSCGLDGFILSSSAEYRRRERTAEIDNPDTSLDLA
;
A
#
# COMPACT_ATOMS: atom_id res chain seq x y z
N MET A 1 -26.47 9.30 2.81
CA MET A 1 -25.19 8.68 3.19
C MET A 1 -24.11 9.62 2.71
N ALA A 2 -23.31 10.19 3.60
CA ALA A 2 -22.19 11.02 3.17
C ALA A 2 -21.23 10.11 2.41
N GLU A 3 -20.96 10.40 1.14
CA GLU A 3 -19.87 9.75 0.42
C GLU A 3 -18.59 9.99 1.23
N SER A 4 -17.93 8.91 1.64
CA SER A 4 -16.74 9.06 2.46
C SER A 4 -15.64 9.70 1.60
N ILE A 5 -15.19 10.87 2.01
CA ILE A 5 -14.28 11.69 1.21
C ILE A 5 -12.87 11.11 1.33
N TRP A 6 -12.31 10.67 0.19
CA TRP A 6 -10.89 10.37 0.07
C TRP A 6 -10.13 11.68 -0.12
N ASN A 7 -9.05 11.87 0.64
CA ASN A 7 -8.20 13.05 0.58
C ASN A 7 -6.89 12.65 -0.08
N PRO A 8 -6.36 13.44 -1.04
CA PRO A 8 -5.08 13.13 -1.67
C PRO A 8 -3.96 13.14 -0.64
N CYS A 9 -3.06 12.16 -0.70
CA CYS A 9 -1.82 12.17 0.06
C CYS A 9 -0.84 13.13 -0.61
N GLN A 10 -0.48 14.25 0.03
CA GLN A 10 0.57 15.14 -0.47
C GLN A 10 1.89 14.79 0.18
N PHE A 11 2.86 14.36 -0.64
CA PHE A 11 4.23 14.09 -0.21
C PHE A 11 5.11 15.21 -0.74
N PHE A 12 5.66 16.04 0.16
CA PHE A 12 6.54 17.14 -0.24
C PHE A 12 8.02 16.71 -0.21
N PRO A 13 8.88 17.23 -1.11
CA PRO A 13 10.30 16.89 -1.16
C PRO A 13 11.11 17.34 0.07
N ASP A 14 10.54 18.20 0.92
CA ASP A 14 11.16 18.81 2.09
C ASP A 14 10.78 18.11 3.41
N GLY A 15 10.10 16.96 3.34
CA GLY A 15 9.80 16.10 4.48
C GLY A 15 8.54 16.49 5.25
N PHE A 16 7.81 17.52 4.83
CA PHE A 16 6.43 17.72 5.27
C PHE A 16 5.50 16.89 4.39
N SER A 17 4.40 16.40 4.95
CA SER A 17 3.34 15.77 4.17
C SER A 17 1.99 16.14 4.76
N GLU A 18 1.01 16.45 3.91
CA GLU A 18 -0.41 16.44 4.31
C GLU A 18 -0.92 14.99 4.26
N THR A 19 -0.13 14.05 4.73
CA THR A 19 -0.55 12.66 4.91
C THR A 19 -0.83 12.43 6.38
N PRO A 20 -1.83 11.61 6.74
CA PRO A 20 -1.96 11.16 8.10
C PRO A 20 -0.67 10.45 8.51
N ASN A 21 -0.15 10.76 9.69
CA ASN A 21 0.90 9.95 10.29
C ASN A 21 0.30 8.55 10.56
N VAL A 22 0.86 7.53 9.91
CA VAL A 22 0.48 6.13 10.07
C VAL A 22 1.55 5.31 10.77
N HIS A 23 2.57 5.96 11.32
CA HIS A 23 3.57 5.34 12.19
C HIS A 23 2.87 4.64 13.35
N ASP A 24 3.32 3.42 13.65
CA ASP A 24 2.75 2.54 14.68
C ASP A 24 1.29 2.11 14.44
N ASN A 25 0.72 2.41 13.26
CA ASN A 25 -0.59 1.87 12.92
C ASN A 25 -0.49 0.38 12.60
N PHE A 26 -1.39 -0.39 13.19
CA PHE A 26 -1.62 -1.78 12.84
C PHE A 26 -2.35 -1.86 11.50
N VAL A 27 -1.80 -2.56 10.52
CA VAL A 27 -2.53 -2.95 9.31
C VAL A 27 -3.35 -4.17 9.67
N TYR A 28 -4.65 -3.97 9.90
CA TYR A 28 -5.56 -5.06 10.26
C TYR A 28 -6.18 -5.75 9.05
N ALA A 29 -6.12 -5.10 7.87
CA ALA A 29 -6.51 -5.73 6.62
C ALA A 29 -5.85 -5.08 5.40
N LEU A 30 -5.67 -5.90 4.38
CA LEU A 30 -5.20 -5.54 3.04
C LEU A 30 -6.29 -5.95 2.05
N ALA A 31 -6.75 -5.02 1.21
CA ALA A 31 -7.73 -5.30 0.17
C ALA A 31 -7.20 -4.90 -1.21
N ALA A 32 -7.16 -5.85 -2.14
CA ALA A 32 -6.77 -5.62 -3.53
C ALA A 32 -7.99 -5.76 -4.47
N HIS A 33 -8.47 -4.64 -5.00
CA HIS A 33 -9.51 -4.62 -6.03
C HIS A 33 -8.85 -4.69 -7.41
N LEU A 34 -8.65 -5.91 -7.91
CA LEU A 34 -7.85 -6.17 -9.12
C LEU A 34 -8.45 -5.52 -10.38
N GLU A 35 -9.76 -5.62 -10.59
CA GLU A 35 -10.43 -5.02 -11.76
C GLU A 35 -10.39 -3.49 -11.75
N HIS A 36 -10.48 -2.90 -10.55
CA HIS A 36 -10.44 -1.45 -10.36
C HIS A 36 -9.03 -0.90 -10.19
N ARG A 37 -8.00 -1.78 -10.15
CA ARG A 37 -6.60 -1.42 -9.93
C ARG A 37 -6.42 -0.54 -8.68
N VAL A 38 -6.94 -1.02 -7.56
CA VAL A 38 -6.85 -0.33 -6.27
C VAL A 38 -6.31 -1.28 -5.21
N LEU A 39 -5.36 -0.79 -4.41
CA LEU A 39 -4.94 -1.42 -3.15
C LEU A 39 -5.38 -0.55 -1.98
N ILE A 40 -5.88 -1.16 -0.90
CA ILE A 40 -6.26 -0.45 0.33
C ILE A 40 -5.56 -1.11 1.51
N LEU A 41 -4.83 -0.30 2.29
CA LEU A 41 -4.35 -0.65 3.61
C LEU A 41 -5.34 -0.12 4.63
N HIS A 42 -5.94 -1.01 5.40
CA HIS A 42 -6.80 -0.66 6.51
C HIS A 42 -5.99 -0.62 7.79
N THR A 43 -5.83 0.58 8.36
CA THR A 43 -4.90 0.80 9.46
C THR A 43 -5.60 1.30 10.72
N GLN A 44 -5.02 0.99 11.88
CA GLN A 44 -5.55 1.35 13.18
C GLN A 44 -4.43 1.69 14.16
N TYR A 45 -4.45 2.89 14.72
CA TYR A 45 -3.56 3.27 15.83
C TYR A 45 -4.16 2.74 17.15
N ARG A 46 -3.45 1.83 17.82
CA ARG A 46 -3.94 1.08 18.99
C ARG A 46 -3.29 1.50 20.31
N ASP A 47 -3.00 2.79 20.48
CA ASP A 47 -2.46 3.30 21.74
C ASP A 47 -3.61 3.66 22.72
N GLY A 48 -3.54 3.10 23.93
CA GLY A 48 -4.53 3.32 24.99
C GLY A 48 -5.87 2.56 24.84
N ALA A 49 -6.87 2.97 25.63
CA ALA A 49 -8.15 2.26 25.75
C ALA A 49 -9.22 2.72 24.73
N GLY A 50 -8.83 3.53 23.74
CA GLY A 50 -9.69 4.02 22.66
C GLY A 50 -10.28 5.42 22.87
N PRO A 51 -11.03 5.95 21.88
CA PRO A 51 -11.29 5.36 20.55
C PRO A 51 -10.03 5.36 19.68
N TYR A 52 -9.83 4.26 18.94
CA TYR A 52 -8.67 4.11 18.06
C TYR A 52 -8.81 5.01 16.82
N ASP A 53 -7.71 5.64 16.40
CA ASP A 53 -7.67 6.36 15.12
C ASP A 53 -7.61 5.33 13.97
N LEU A 54 -8.56 5.41 13.05
CA LEU A 54 -8.72 4.49 11.93
C LEU A 54 -8.48 5.25 10.65
N ILE A 55 -7.43 4.86 9.93
CA ILE A 55 -7.02 5.50 8.68
C ILE A 55 -6.91 4.42 7.61
N ASP A 56 -7.63 4.59 6.51
CA ASP A 56 -7.42 3.82 5.29
C ASP A 56 -6.42 4.58 4.40
N LEU A 57 -5.46 3.86 3.83
CA LEU A 57 -4.63 4.32 2.72
C LEU A 57 -5.08 3.62 1.45
N ARG A 58 -5.35 4.37 0.40
CA ARG A 58 -5.78 3.85 -0.90
C ARG A 58 -4.78 4.23 -1.97
N PHE A 59 -4.37 3.25 -2.76
CA PHE A 59 -3.46 3.40 -3.88
C PHE A 59 -4.23 3.10 -5.17
N ALA A 60 -4.47 4.13 -5.99
CA ALA A 60 -5.27 4.03 -7.21
C ALA A 60 -4.40 4.04 -8.46
N GLY A 61 -4.87 3.37 -9.53
CA GLY A 61 -4.05 3.15 -10.72
C GLY A 61 -2.90 2.15 -10.43
N LEU A 62 -3.19 1.13 -9.63
CA LEU A 62 -2.25 0.10 -9.23
C LEU A 62 -1.66 -0.63 -10.44
N VAL A 63 -0.33 -0.67 -10.52
CA VAL A 63 0.44 -1.39 -11.52
C VAL A 63 0.99 -2.70 -10.95
N ALA A 64 1.52 -2.64 -9.73
CA ALA A 64 2.07 -3.77 -9.00
C ALA A 64 2.21 -3.42 -7.52
N TYR A 65 2.21 -4.43 -6.64
CA TYR A 65 2.67 -4.29 -5.27
C TYR A 65 3.33 -5.59 -4.83
N PHE A 66 4.29 -5.48 -3.92
CA PHE A 66 4.93 -6.61 -3.26
C PHE A 66 5.04 -6.30 -1.79
N PHE A 67 4.70 -7.27 -0.94
CA PHE A 67 5.01 -7.23 0.49
C PHE A 67 5.65 -8.54 0.87
N ASP A 68 6.75 -8.45 1.60
CA ASP A 68 7.42 -9.60 2.20
C ASP A 68 6.84 -9.90 3.58
N ASP A 69 6.94 -11.16 3.99
CA ASP A 69 6.61 -11.64 5.34
C ASP A 69 5.29 -11.09 5.91
N VAL A 70 4.22 -11.08 5.10
CA VAL A 70 2.89 -10.60 5.51
C VAL A 70 2.34 -11.50 6.63
N ALA A 71 2.47 -11.06 7.87
CA ALA A 71 2.05 -11.78 9.06
C ALA A 71 1.32 -10.88 10.04
N ALA A 72 0.34 -11.42 10.78
CA ALA A 72 -0.31 -10.70 11.85
C ALA A 72 0.51 -10.82 13.16
N PRO A 73 0.69 -9.73 13.93
CA PRO A 73 0.32 -8.35 13.58
C PRO A 73 1.32 -7.73 12.60
N SER A 74 0.83 -6.91 11.66
CA SER A 74 1.69 -6.04 10.86
C SER A 74 1.55 -4.59 11.31
N ILE A 75 2.67 -3.93 11.58
CA ILE A 75 2.72 -2.56 12.09
C ILE A 75 3.52 -1.71 11.11
N LEU A 76 2.97 -0.59 10.69
CA LEU A 76 3.67 0.35 9.81
C LEU A 76 4.72 1.12 10.60
N LEU A 77 5.96 1.05 10.14
CA LEU A 77 6.98 2.01 10.52
C LEU A 77 6.75 3.31 9.75
N ASP A 78 6.61 3.24 8.43
CA ASP A 78 6.35 4.41 7.59
C ASP A 78 5.89 3.99 6.17
N VAL A 79 5.29 4.93 5.44
CA VAL A 79 4.96 4.78 4.01
C VAL A 79 5.51 5.99 3.26
N GLN A 80 6.60 5.76 2.51
CA GLN A 80 7.32 6.83 1.83
C GLN A 80 7.06 6.83 0.34
N ARG A 81 6.78 8.00 -0.21
CA ARG A 81 6.79 8.20 -1.66
C ARG A 81 8.23 8.19 -2.16
N VAL A 82 8.49 7.37 -3.16
CA VAL A 82 9.77 7.25 -3.86
C VAL A 82 9.53 7.29 -5.37
N ASP A 83 10.59 7.48 -6.14
CA ASP A 83 10.50 7.37 -7.60
C ASP A 83 10.27 5.90 -8.00
N ALA A 84 9.47 5.68 -9.03
CA ALA A 84 9.22 4.33 -9.54
C ALA A 84 10.53 3.66 -10.03
N GLU A 85 11.45 4.46 -10.58
CA GLU A 85 12.80 4.00 -10.95
C GLU A 85 13.56 3.43 -9.75
N TRP A 86 13.50 4.09 -8.59
CA TRP A 86 14.15 3.61 -7.37
C TRP A 86 13.61 2.22 -6.98
N VAL A 87 12.30 2.00 -7.09
CA VAL A 87 11.69 0.68 -6.83
C VAL A 87 12.20 -0.37 -7.83
N VAL A 88 12.29 -0.02 -9.12
CA VAL A 88 12.78 -0.94 -10.16
C VAL A 88 14.23 -1.32 -9.92
N GLU A 89 15.08 -0.37 -9.53
CA GLU A 89 16.48 -0.64 -9.20
C GLU A 89 16.61 -1.56 -7.98
N HIS A 90 15.86 -1.27 -6.92
CA HIS A 90 15.99 -1.98 -5.65
C HIS A 90 15.38 -3.41 -5.69
N TRP A 91 14.28 -3.61 -6.44
CA TRP A 91 13.63 -4.92 -6.62
C TRP A 91 13.83 -5.52 -8.02
N GLY A 92 14.87 -5.10 -8.76
CA GLY A 92 15.08 -5.51 -10.16
C GLY A 92 15.07 -7.02 -10.39
N ASN A 93 15.70 -7.78 -9.48
CA ASN A 93 15.70 -9.25 -9.56
C ASN A 93 14.30 -9.85 -9.48
N LEU A 94 13.41 -9.28 -8.66
CA LEU A 94 12.03 -9.72 -8.52
C LEU A 94 11.24 -9.47 -9.81
N PHE A 95 11.41 -8.29 -10.41
CA PHE A 95 10.78 -7.96 -11.69
C PHE A 95 11.23 -8.88 -12.81
N LEU A 96 12.53 -9.14 -12.93
CA LEU A 96 13.06 -10.06 -13.94
C LEU A 96 12.56 -11.49 -13.73
N ALA A 97 12.57 -11.97 -12.48
CA ALA A 97 12.11 -13.33 -12.15
C ALA A 97 10.63 -13.55 -12.45
N ARG A 98 9.80 -12.49 -12.33
CA ARG A 98 8.35 -12.60 -12.46
C ARG A 98 7.76 -11.96 -13.71
N LYS A 99 8.61 -11.43 -14.60
CA LYS A 99 8.26 -10.78 -15.87
C LYS A 99 7.19 -11.51 -16.69
N ASN A 100 7.28 -12.84 -16.77
CA ASN A 100 6.38 -13.66 -17.61
C ASN A 100 5.16 -14.22 -16.87
N TYR A 101 4.90 -13.80 -15.63
CA TYR A 101 3.82 -14.34 -14.79
C TYR A 101 2.58 -13.44 -14.74
N GLY A 102 2.51 -12.41 -15.58
CA GLY A 102 1.36 -11.51 -15.65
C GLY A 102 1.15 -10.67 -14.39
N TRP A 103 2.16 -10.60 -13.50
CA TRP A 103 2.10 -9.73 -12.33
C TRP A 103 1.97 -8.28 -12.80
N LEU A 104 2.88 -7.82 -13.65
CA LEU A 104 2.86 -6.46 -14.17
C LEU A 104 1.88 -6.36 -15.34
N THR A 105 1.07 -5.30 -15.33
CA THR A 105 0.26 -4.93 -16.51
C THR A 105 1.12 -4.37 -17.65
N ILE A 106 2.39 -4.07 -17.39
CA ILE A 106 3.36 -3.48 -18.32
C ILE A 106 4.26 -4.59 -18.88
N GLN A 107 4.36 -4.65 -20.20
CA GLN A 107 5.33 -5.49 -20.90
C GLN A 107 6.62 -4.69 -21.09
N PHE A 108 7.75 -5.26 -20.70
CA PHE A 108 9.05 -4.59 -20.80
C PHE A 108 10.12 -5.56 -21.30
N THR A 109 11.19 -5.03 -21.91
CA THR A 109 12.31 -5.85 -22.41
C THR A 109 13.33 -6.09 -21.32
N ASP A 110 13.73 -5.03 -20.63
CA ASP A 110 14.68 -5.00 -19.52
C ASP A 110 14.25 -3.96 -18.46
N LEU A 111 15.01 -3.84 -17.37
CA LEU A 111 14.67 -2.94 -16.27
C LEU A 111 14.70 -1.46 -16.67
N ALA A 112 15.56 -1.06 -17.62
CA ALA A 112 15.60 0.33 -18.07
C ALA A 112 14.34 0.69 -18.87
N ASP A 113 13.87 -0.22 -19.72
CA ASP A 113 12.58 -0.10 -20.42
C ASP A 113 11.41 -0.04 -19.42
N LEU A 114 11.42 -0.88 -18.38
CA LEU A 114 10.41 -0.84 -17.32
C LEU A 114 10.38 0.51 -16.59
N SER A 115 11.53 1.02 -16.12
CA SER A 115 11.62 2.32 -15.46
C SER A 115 11.11 3.45 -16.35
N LYS A 116 11.51 3.45 -17.63
CA LYS A 116 11.03 4.44 -18.61
C LYS A 116 9.52 4.41 -18.75
N GLN A 117 8.94 3.23 -18.95
CA GLN A 117 7.49 3.08 -19.14
C GLN A 117 6.69 3.49 -17.89
N LEU A 118 7.18 3.19 -16.69
CA LEU A 118 6.56 3.63 -15.43
C LEU A 118 6.57 5.16 -15.33
N THR A 119 7.70 5.79 -15.62
CA THR A 119 7.85 7.25 -15.59
C THR A 119 6.95 7.94 -16.62
N GLU A 120 6.90 7.43 -17.86
CA GLU A 120 6.03 7.98 -18.92
C GLU A 120 4.53 7.84 -18.58
N GLN A 121 4.15 6.83 -17.81
CA GLN A 121 2.79 6.63 -17.32
C GLN A 121 2.47 7.41 -16.04
N GLY A 122 3.43 8.17 -15.50
CA GLY A 122 3.27 8.92 -14.26
C GLY A 122 3.08 8.03 -13.03
N VAL A 123 3.65 6.82 -13.06
CA VAL A 123 3.59 5.88 -11.94
C VAL A 123 4.56 6.33 -10.84
N ILE A 124 4.12 6.18 -9.60
CA ILE A 124 4.84 6.56 -8.39
C ILE A 124 5.13 5.29 -7.58
N GLY A 125 6.30 5.24 -6.96
CA GLY A 125 6.64 4.23 -5.97
C GLY A 125 6.23 4.65 -4.56
N TYR A 126 5.74 3.69 -3.78
CA TYR A 126 5.51 3.85 -2.36
C TYR A 126 6.23 2.73 -1.63
N LEU A 127 7.27 3.07 -0.88
CA LEU A 127 7.98 2.16 0.00
C LEU A 127 7.15 1.99 1.26
N VAL A 128 6.74 0.76 1.55
CA VAL A 128 6.05 0.40 2.79
C VAL A 128 7.07 -0.26 3.69
N MET A 129 7.29 0.33 4.87
CA MET A 129 8.20 -0.19 5.87
C MET A 129 7.41 -0.72 7.04
N GLY A 130 7.66 -1.97 7.38
CA GLY A 130 7.05 -2.65 8.51
C GLY A 130 8.00 -2.73 9.70
N SER A 131 7.46 -2.59 10.91
CA SER A 131 8.17 -3.02 12.13
C SER A 131 8.01 -4.53 12.37
N CYS A 132 6.98 -5.16 11.77
CA CYS A 132 6.63 -6.57 11.90
C CYS A 132 6.01 -7.10 10.59
N GLY A 133 6.82 -7.28 9.54
CA GLY A 133 6.34 -7.68 8.20
C GLY A 133 5.64 -6.55 7.44
N LEU A 134 5.19 -6.82 6.21
CA LEU A 134 4.70 -5.83 5.21
C LEU A 134 5.77 -4.97 4.54
N ASP A 135 7.05 -5.27 4.75
CA ASP A 135 8.12 -4.58 4.03
C ASP A 135 8.01 -4.82 2.52
N GLY A 136 8.03 -3.74 1.75
CA GLY A 136 7.95 -3.86 0.31
C GLY A 136 7.52 -2.57 -0.37
N PHE A 137 6.82 -2.69 -1.49
CA PHE A 137 6.49 -1.54 -2.32
C PHE A 137 5.11 -1.63 -2.96
N ILE A 138 4.60 -0.47 -3.34
CA ILE A 138 3.43 -0.29 -4.19
C ILE A 138 3.82 0.61 -5.35
N LEU A 139 3.43 0.24 -6.57
CA LEU A 139 3.52 1.06 -7.76
C LEU A 139 2.10 1.46 -8.17
N SER A 140 1.77 2.75 -8.07
CA SER A 140 0.44 3.27 -8.43
C SER A 140 0.50 4.70 -8.95
N SER A 141 -0.60 5.18 -9.54
CA SER A 141 -0.69 6.56 -10.05
C SER A 141 -0.92 7.59 -8.94
N SER A 142 -1.57 7.20 -7.85
CA SER A 142 -1.82 8.09 -6.71
C SER A 142 -1.98 7.31 -5.41
N ALA A 143 -1.90 8.06 -4.31
CA ALA A 143 -2.27 7.63 -2.98
C ALA A 143 -3.25 8.65 -2.36
N GLU A 144 -4.25 8.13 -1.65
CA GLU A 144 -5.27 8.89 -0.95
C GLU A 144 -5.46 8.30 0.45
N TYR A 145 -6.04 9.08 1.37
CA TYR A 145 -6.38 8.58 2.69
C TYR A 145 -7.81 8.95 3.09
N ARG A 146 -8.35 8.17 4.02
CA ARG A 146 -9.66 8.40 4.61
C ARG A 146 -9.64 8.01 6.08
N ARG A 147 -10.19 8.86 6.94
CA ARG A 147 -10.48 8.51 8.34
C ARG A 147 -11.82 7.79 8.45
N ARG A 148 -11.90 6.78 9.32
CA ARG A 148 -13.13 6.01 9.56
C ARG A 148 -13.59 6.15 11.01
N GLU A 149 -14.89 5.98 11.22
CA GLU A 149 -15.47 5.84 12.57
C GLU A 149 -15.41 4.40 13.09
N ARG A 150 -15.30 3.41 12.19
CA ARG A 150 -15.34 1.98 12.49
C ARG A 150 -14.41 1.22 11.54
N THR A 151 -13.97 0.04 11.96
CA THR A 151 -13.16 -0.86 11.12
C THR A 151 -13.86 -1.14 9.80
N ALA A 152 -13.08 -1.45 8.76
CA ALA A 152 -13.64 -1.87 7.48
C ALA A 152 -14.53 -3.09 7.68
N GLU A 153 -15.68 -3.09 7.00
CA GLU A 153 -16.49 -4.30 6.81
C GLU A 153 -15.71 -5.20 5.86
N ILE A 154 -14.96 -6.12 6.46
CA ILE A 154 -14.35 -7.25 5.78
C ILE A 154 -15.31 -8.40 6.07
N ASP A 155 -15.71 -9.16 5.06
CA ASP A 155 -16.54 -10.35 5.27
C ASP A 155 -15.91 -11.16 6.41
N ASN A 156 -16.56 -11.15 7.56
CA ASN A 156 -16.01 -11.73 8.77
C ASN A 156 -16.10 -13.24 8.55
N PRO A 157 -15.00 -14.00 8.37
CA PRO A 157 -15.12 -15.44 8.49
C PRO A 157 -15.58 -15.67 9.92
N ASP A 158 -16.80 -16.19 10.07
CA ASP A 158 -17.43 -16.54 11.33
C ASP A 158 -16.36 -16.94 12.36
N THR A 159 -16.31 -16.23 13.50
CA THR A 159 -15.42 -16.53 14.63
C THR A 159 -15.87 -17.82 15.34
N SER A 160 -15.98 -18.91 14.58
CA SER A 160 -16.28 -20.26 15.01
C SER A 160 -15.09 -21.21 14.84
N LEU A 161 -13.94 -20.71 14.39
CA LEU A 161 -12.67 -21.41 14.57
C LEU A 161 -12.17 -21.17 15.99
N ASP A 162 -12.89 -21.76 16.95
CA ASP A 162 -12.28 -22.26 18.18
C ASP A 162 -11.12 -23.16 17.75
N LEU A 163 -9.89 -22.68 17.93
CA LEU A 163 -8.69 -23.47 17.76
C LEU A 163 -8.71 -24.56 18.84
N ALA A 164 -9.06 -25.78 18.41
CA ALA A 164 -8.78 -27.02 19.13
C ALA A 164 -7.28 -27.33 19.16
#